data_AF-A0A433HI41-F1
#
_entry.id   AF-A0A433HI41-F1
#
_cell.length_a   1.000
_cell.length_b   1.000
_cell.length_c   1.000
_cell.angle_alpha   90.00
_cell.angle_beta   90.00
_cell.angle_gamma   90.00
#
_symmetry.space_group_name_H-M   'P 1'
#
loop_
_entity.id
_entity.type
_entity.pdbx_description
1 polymer ?
#
loop_
_entity_poly.entity_id
_entity_poly.type
_entity_poly.pdbx_seq_one_letter_code
_entity_poly.pdbx_strand_id
1 'polypeptide(L)'
;MLGGWFLWFILFWIVVLISLFAIGGFFMFRKFLKRLPKEDGKSDMDWEEHYVGETRDLWPADQKELLEDLVSPVPELFRDVARQKIAGKIGALAVDEKVSSITEDLVIRGYIMATPKRDHKFLRKKLTERQVNMTPYEHLFN
;
A
#
# COMPACT_ATOMS: atom_id res chain seq x y z
N MET A 1 53.29 -17.47 2.63
CA MET A 1 52.99 -16.42 1.62
C MET A 1 51.63 -16.74 1.01
N LEU A 2 50.76 -15.74 0.87
CA LEU A 2 49.46 -15.91 0.21
C LEU A 2 49.71 -16.35 -1.25
N GLY A 3 49.25 -17.55 -1.63
CA GLY A 3 49.41 -18.07 -2.98
C GLY A 3 48.52 -17.33 -3.99
N GLY A 4 48.97 -17.23 -5.24
CA GLY A 4 48.28 -16.45 -6.29
C GLY A 4 46.80 -16.81 -6.48
N TRP A 5 46.43 -18.09 -6.37
CA TRP A 5 45.03 -18.53 -6.47
C TRP A 5 44.16 -18.00 -5.30
N PHE A 6 44.74 -17.93 -4.09
CA PHE A 6 44.05 -17.42 -2.91
C PHE A 6 43.86 -15.89 -2.98
N LEU A 7 44.80 -15.16 -3.62
CA LEU A 7 44.63 -13.75 -3.91
C LEU A 7 43.46 -13.49 -4.89
N TRP A 8 43.34 -14.29 -5.94
CA TRP A 8 42.19 -14.22 -6.86
C TRP A 8 40.86 -14.57 -6.17
N PHE A 9 40.88 -15.55 -5.26
CA PHE A 9 39.72 -15.89 -4.44
C PHE A 9 39.28 -14.72 -3.54
N ILE A 10 40.22 -14.03 -2.88
CA ILE A 10 39.93 -12.84 -2.08
C ILE A 10 39.37 -11.72 -2.97
N LEU A 11 40.00 -11.45 -4.11
CA LEU A 11 39.56 -10.39 -5.03
C LEU A 11 38.13 -10.65 -5.52
N PHE A 12 37.80 -11.90 -5.88
CA PHE A 12 36.45 -12.30 -6.24
C PHE A 12 35.44 -11.97 -5.14
N TRP A 13 35.73 -12.34 -3.89
CA TRP A 13 34.83 -12.06 -2.78
C TRP A 13 34.68 -10.58 -2.46
N ILE A 14 35.74 -9.77 -2.62
CA ILE A 14 35.64 -8.31 -2.48
C ILE A 14 34.63 -7.75 -3.48
N VAL A 15 34.73 -8.13 -4.76
CA VAL A 15 33.79 -7.68 -5.79
C VAL A 15 32.37 -8.16 -5.49
N VAL A 16 32.20 -9.43 -5.14
CA VAL A 16 30.88 -10.00 -4.80
C VAL A 16 30.25 -9.28 -3.62
N LEU A 17 31.00 -9.05 -2.53
CA LEU A 17 30.47 -8.37 -1.35
C LEU A 17 30.08 -6.93 -1.66
N ILE A 18 30.93 -6.18 -2.37
CA ILE A 18 30.61 -4.80 -2.79
C ILE A 18 29.34 -4.78 -3.65
N SER A 19 29.21 -5.70 -4.62
CA SER A 19 28.00 -5.81 -5.44
C SER A 19 26.76 -6.12 -4.60
N LEU A 20 26.82 -7.07 -3.68
CA LEU A 20 25.70 -7.41 -2.79
C LEU A 20 25.31 -6.23 -1.89
N PHE A 21 26.28 -5.51 -1.32
CA PHE A 21 26.03 -4.30 -0.53
C PHE A 21 25.42 -3.19 -1.38
N ALA A 22 25.90 -2.96 -2.60
CA ALA A 22 25.35 -1.96 -3.51
C ALA A 22 23.89 -2.29 -3.90
N ILE A 23 23.61 -3.55 -4.23
CA ILE A 23 22.24 -4.00 -4.56
C ILE A 23 21.32 -3.85 -3.34
N GLY A 24 21.73 -4.35 -2.17
CA GLY A 24 20.96 -4.22 -0.93
C GLY A 24 20.72 -2.77 -0.53
N GLY A 25 21.77 -1.94 -0.62
CA GLY A 25 21.71 -0.49 -0.40
C GLY A 25 20.74 0.20 -1.36
N PHE A 26 20.75 -0.13 -2.65
CA PHE A 26 19.83 0.43 -3.64
C PHE A 26 18.36 0.16 -3.30
N PHE A 27 18.01 -1.08 -2.93
CA PHE A 27 16.63 -1.42 -2.54
C PHE A 27 16.18 -0.69 -1.27
N MET A 28 17.06 -0.62 -0.26
CA MET A 28 16.78 0.11 0.99
C MET A 28 16.64 1.61 0.73
N PHE A 29 17.50 2.20 -0.09
CA PHE A 29 17.47 3.63 -0.42
C PHE A 29 16.19 3.99 -1.18
N ARG A 30 15.77 3.16 -2.14
CA ARG A 30 14.49 3.37 -2.84
C ARG A 30 13.29 3.33 -1.89
N LYS A 31 13.30 2.45 -0.88
CA LYS A 31 12.24 2.39 0.15
C LYS A 31 12.31 3.60 1.08
N PHE A 32 13.52 4.05 1.42
CA PHE A 32 13.76 5.22 2.25
C PHE A 32 13.26 6.51 1.59
N LEU A 33 13.54 6.72 0.30
CA LEU A 33 13.05 7.89 -0.46
C LEU A 33 11.52 8.04 -0.42
N LYS A 34 10.77 6.93 -0.30
CA LYS A 34 9.30 6.97 -0.16
C LYS A 34 8.81 7.41 1.22
N ARG A 35 9.68 7.38 2.22
CA ARG A 35 9.37 7.81 3.60
C ARG A 35 9.83 9.23 3.88
N LEU A 36 10.55 9.86 2.94
CA LEU A 36 10.93 11.24 3.10
C LEU A 36 9.67 12.12 3.09
N PRO A 37 9.62 13.14 3.96
CA PRO A 37 8.56 14.13 3.91
C PRO A 37 8.55 14.83 2.55
N LYS A 38 7.35 15.14 2.06
CA LYS A 38 7.17 15.94 0.83
C LYS A 38 7.37 17.43 1.14
N GLU A 39 7.06 18.28 0.18
CA GLU A 39 7.19 19.75 0.30
C GLU A 39 6.41 20.32 1.51
N ASP A 40 5.36 19.62 1.94
CA ASP A 40 4.51 19.97 3.09
C ASP A 40 5.04 19.45 4.44
N GLY A 41 6.19 18.76 4.46
CA GLY A 41 6.77 18.20 5.68
C GLY A 41 6.16 16.87 6.13
N LYS A 42 5.19 16.31 5.40
CA LYS A 42 4.52 15.03 5.72
C LYS A 42 4.88 13.95 4.70
N SER A 43 5.06 12.72 5.16
CA SER A 43 5.20 11.55 4.29
C SER A 43 3.82 11.03 3.84
N ASP A 44 3.79 10.11 2.87
CA ASP A 44 2.55 9.44 2.47
C ASP A 44 1.85 8.76 3.66
N MET A 45 2.62 8.15 4.58
CA MET A 45 2.08 7.45 5.75
C MET A 45 1.48 8.43 6.76
N ASP A 46 2.09 9.61 6.93
CA ASP A 46 1.57 10.65 7.83
C ASP A 46 0.21 11.17 7.33
N TRP A 47 0.04 11.27 6.01
CA TRP A 47 -1.24 11.62 5.39
C TRP A 47 -2.28 10.50 5.56
N GLU A 48 -1.89 9.24 5.37
CA GLU A 48 -2.77 8.10 5.62
C GLU A 48 -3.29 8.11 7.08
N GLU A 49 -2.40 8.28 8.06
CA GLU A 49 -2.77 8.38 9.48
C GLU A 49 -3.67 9.58 9.77
N HIS A 50 -3.38 10.74 9.19
CA HIS A 50 -4.18 11.94 9.34
C HIS A 50 -5.63 11.72 8.88
N TYR A 51 -5.83 11.21 7.65
CA TYR A 51 -7.17 10.99 7.11
C TYR A 51 -7.94 9.88 7.85
N VAL A 52 -7.27 8.82 8.29
CA VAL A 52 -7.90 7.80 9.16
C VAL A 52 -8.36 8.42 10.47
N GLY A 53 -7.54 9.29 11.07
CA GLY A 53 -7.88 10.00 12.30
C GLY A 53 -9.08 10.94 12.14
N GLU A 54 -9.08 11.78 11.10
CA GLU A 54 -10.15 12.75 10.85
C GLU A 54 -11.49 12.09 10.52
N THR A 55 -11.47 10.96 9.84
CA THR A 55 -12.70 10.30 9.37
C THR A 55 -13.20 9.19 10.29
N ARG A 56 -12.50 8.91 11.40
CA ARG A 56 -12.82 7.81 12.33
C ARG A 56 -14.29 7.77 12.76
N ASP A 57 -14.86 8.93 13.03
CA ASP A 57 -16.22 9.08 13.55
C ASP A 57 -17.28 9.05 12.42
N LEU A 58 -16.84 9.14 11.15
CA LEU A 58 -17.70 9.06 9.97
C LEU A 58 -17.99 7.62 9.53
N TRP A 59 -17.39 6.61 10.18
CA TRP A 59 -17.51 5.20 9.77
C TRP A 59 -18.69 4.48 10.45
N PRO A 60 -19.73 4.09 9.70
CA PRO A 60 -20.76 3.18 10.18
C PRO A 60 -20.19 1.77 10.43
N ALA A 61 -20.85 0.98 11.27
CA ALA A 61 -20.38 -0.36 11.65
C ALA A 61 -20.35 -1.34 10.46
N ASP A 62 -21.37 -1.30 9.61
CA ASP A 62 -21.48 -2.08 8.37
C ASP A 62 -20.34 -1.76 7.37
N GLN A 63 -19.92 -0.49 7.29
CA GLN A 63 -18.83 -0.11 6.40
C GLN A 63 -17.45 -0.52 6.95
N LYS A 64 -17.28 -0.54 8.27
CA LYS A 64 -16.09 -1.12 8.90
C LYS A 64 -16.02 -2.62 8.60
N GLU A 65 -17.13 -3.33 8.73
CA GLU A 65 -17.22 -4.75 8.41
C GLU A 65 -16.96 -5.03 6.92
N LEU A 66 -17.47 -4.18 6.03
CA LEU A 66 -17.19 -4.25 4.60
C LEU A 66 -15.68 -4.12 4.35
N LEU A 67 -15.01 -3.15 4.98
CA LEU A 67 -13.56 -2.99 4.85
C LEU A 67 -12.81 -4.24 5.31
N GLU A 68 -13.16 -4.80 6.47
CA GLU A 68 -12.54 -6.02 7.00
C GLU A 68 -12.67 -7.19 6.02
N ASP A 69 -13.83 -7.36 5.42
CA ASP A 69 -14.01 -8.43 4.43
C ASP A 69 -13.22 -8.16 3.16
N LEU A 70 -13.19 -6.93 2.65
CA LEU A 70 -12.42 -6.58 1.46
C LEU A 70 -10.92 -6.84 1.64
N VAL A 71 -10.39 -6.69 2.86
CA VAL A 71 -8.98 -7.01 3.18
C VAL A 71 -8.74 -8.47 3.58
N SER A 72 -9.79 -9.28 3.78
CA SER A 72 -9.66 -10.71 4.14
C SER A 72 -8.77 -11.55 3.21
N PRO A 73 -8.68 -11.31 1.88
CA PRO A 73 -7.79 -12.09 1.01
C PRO A 73 -6.31 -11.77 1.22
N VAL A 74 -6.00 -10.68 1.92
CA VAL A 74 -4.62 -10.27 2.22
C VAL A 74 -4.05 -11.18 3.31
N PRO A 75 -2.81 -11.71 3.16
CA PRO A 75 -2.16 -12.50 4.19
C PRO A 75 -2.07 -11.70 5.50
N GLU A 76 -2.23 -12.38 6.63
CA GLU A 76 -2.36 -11.76 7.96
C GLU A 76 -1.21 -10.79 8.27
N LEU A 77 0.03 -11.16 7.95
CA LEU A 77 1.24 -10.32 8.13
C LEU A 77 1.18 -8.96 7.42
N PHE A 78 0.32 -8.80 6.41
CA PHE A 78 0.18 -7.57 5.62
C PHE A 78 -1.20 -6.93 5.74
N ARG A 79 -2.14 -7.58 6.43
CA ARG A 79 -3.55 -7.15 6.44
C ARG A 79 -3.72 -5.78 7.10
N ASP A 80 -3.01 -5.53 8.21
CA ASP A 80 -3.06 -4.25 8.91
C ASP A 80 -2.56 -3.10 8.04
N VAL A 81 -1.47 -3.32 7.32
CA VAL A 81 -0.89 -2.33 6.40
C VAL A 81 -1.83 -2.05 5.22
N ALA A 82 -2.44 -3.10 4.66
CA ALA A 82 -3.41 -2.94 3.58
C ALA A 82 -4.65 -2.18 4.06
N ARG A 83 -5.19 -2.55 5.22
CA ARG A 83 -6.33 -1.90 5.86
C ARG A 83 -6.07 -0.43 6.12
N GLN A 84 -4.94 -0.09 6.75
CA GLN A 84 -4.55 1.31 7.02
C GLN A 84 -4.50 2.11 5.73
N LYS A 85 -3.85 1.57 4.70
CA LYS A 85 -3.71 2.23 3.40
C LYS A 85 -5.05 2.47 2.70
N ILE A 86 -5.93 1.47 2.71
CA ILE A 86 -7.28 1.57 2.12
C ILE A 86 -8.11 2.57 2.93
N ALA A 87 -8.11 2.47 4.25
CA ALA A 87 -8.83 3.40 5.13
C ALA A 87 -8.34 4.84 4.98
N GLY A 88 -7.04 5.07 4.86
CA GLY A 88 -6.46 6.39 4.60
C GLY A 88 -6.93 6.96 3.26
N LYS A 89 -7.03 6.13 2.22
CA LYS A 89 -7.54 6.57 0.92
C LYS A 89 -9.04 6.88 0.95
N ILE A 90 -9.83 6.06 1.64
CA ILE A 90 -11.27 6.32 1.86
C ILE A 90 -11.45 7.61 2.65
N GLY A 91 -10.66 7.80 3.71
CA GLY A 91 -10.69 9.01 4.51
C GLY A 91 -10.35 10.27 3.70
N ALA A 92 -9.33 10.18 2.83
CA ALA A 92 -8.99 11.27 1.93
C ALA A 92 -10.14 11.64 0.99
N LEU A 93 -10.83 10.65 0.40
CA LEU A 93 -12.00 10.87 -0.45
C LEU A 93 -13.15 11.50 0.35
N ALA A 94 -13.40 11.01 1.56
CA ALA A 94 -14.46 11.50 2.42
C ALA A 94 -14.24 12.97 2.85
N VAL A 95 -13.01 13.36 3.16
CA VAL A 95 -12.64 14.74 3.48
C VAL A 95 -12.76 15.65 2.24
N ASP A 96 -12.28 15.20 1.08
CA ASP A 96 -12.36 15.95 -0.17
C ASP A 96 -13.81 16.21 -0.60
N GLU A 97 -14.66 15.18 -0.51
CA GLU A 97 -16.09 15.25 -0.83
C GLU A 97 -16.95 15.86 0.30
N LYS A 98 -16.36 16.15 1.47
CA LYS A 98 -17.02 16.69 2.67
C LYS A 98 -18.25 15.89 3.08
N VAL A 99 -18.15 14.57 3.03
CA VAL A 99 -19.27 13.70 3.40
C VAL A 99 -19.47 13.63 4.90
N SER A 100 -20.72 13.49 5.33
CA SER A 100 -21.07 13.32 6.76
C SER A 100 -20.99 11.87 7.25
N SER A 101 -20.88 10.91 6.33
CA SER A 101 -20.77 9.48 6.62
C SER A 101 -20.10 8.77 5.45
N ILE A 102 -19.29 7.76 5.77
CA ILE A 102 -18.70 6.88 4.76
C ILE A 102 -19.78 5.93 4.26
N THR A 103 -19.89 5.85 2.93
CA THR A 103 -20.83 5.00 2.21
C THR A 103 -20.11 3.82 1.57
N GLU A 104 -20.86 2.78 1.21
CA GLU A 104 -20.31 1.63 0.47
C GLU A 104 -19.59 2.05 -0.82
N ASP A 105 -20.14 3.03 -1.54
CA ASP A 105 -19.51 3.62 -2.72
C ASP A 105 -18.11 4.19 -2.42
N LEU A 106 -17.95 4.97 -1.35
CA LEU A 106 -16.64 5.48 -0.93
C LEU A 106 -15.68 4.36 -0.56
N VAL A 107 -16.16 3.32 0.11
CA VAL A 107 -15.34 2.16 0.47
C VAL A 107 -14.84 1.44 -0.78
N ILE A 108 -15.72 1.19 -1.76
CA ILE A 108 -15.35 0.52 -3.00
C ILE A 108 -14.38 1.38 -3.82
N ARG A 109 -14.65 2.68 -3.98
CA ARG A 109 -13.76 3.61 -4.69
C ARG A 109 -12.38 3.68 -4.04
N GLY A 110 -12.35 3.85 -2.72
CA GLY A 110 -11.10 3.88 -1.96
C GLY A 110 -10.33 2.55 -2.04
N TYR A 111 -11.03 1.42 -2.01
CA TYR A 111 -10.43 0.09 -2.18
C TYR A 111 -9.76 -0.07 -3.56
N ILE A 112 -10.44 0.34 -4.64
CA ILE A 112 -9.89 0.28 -6.01
C ILE A 112 -8.67 1.21 -6.14
N MET A 113 -8.79 2.45 -5.68
CA MET A 113 -7.73 3.47 -5.80
C MET A 113 -6.50 3.16 -4.93
N ALA A 114 -6.67 2.54 -3.75
CA ALA A 114 -5.57 2.19 -2.86
C ALA A 114 -4.81 0.93 -3.32
N THR A 115 -5.47 0.05 -4.08
CA THR A 115 -4.91 -1.21 -4.54
C THR A 115 -4.00 -1.02 -5.75
N PRO A 116 -2.75 -1.51 -5.72
CA PRO A 116 -1.85 -1.44 -6.87
C PRO A 116 -2.42 -2.14 -8.11
N LYS A 117 -2.19 -1.58 -9.30
CA LYS A 117 -2.68 -2.14 -10.59
C LYS A 117 -2.36 -3.63 -10.79
N ARG A 118 -1.18 -4.07 -10.37
CA ARG A 118 -0.76 -5.49 -10.45
C ARG A 118 -1.66 -6.44 -9.64
N ASP A 119 -2.31 -5.92 -8.60
CA ASP A 119 -3.11 -6.69 -7.65
C ASP A 119 -4.62 -6.59 -7.96
N HIS A 120 -5.01 -5.82 -9.00
CA HIS A 120 -6.41 -5.63 -9.41
C HIS A 120 -7.13 -6.94 -9.79
N LYS A 121 -6.39 -7.98 -10.21
CA LYS A 121 -6.96 -9.31 -10.45
C LYS A 121 -7.65 -9.88 -9.20
N PHE A 122 -7.02 -9.75 -8.03
CA PHE A 122 -7.57 -10.23 -6.77
C PHE A 122 -8.72 -9.34 -6.28
N LEU A 123 -8.57 -8.03 -6.47
CA LEU A 123 -9.61 -7.06 -6.16
C LEU A 123 -10.90 -7.34 -6.93
N ARG A 124 -10.82 -7.50 -8.25
CA ARG A 124 -12.00 -7.79 -9.10
C ARG A 124 -12.65 -9.11 -8.69
N LYS A 125 -11.85 -10.14 -8.39
CA LYS A 125 -12.37 -11.41 -7.89
C LYS A 125 -13.21 -11.22 -6.62
N LYS A 126 -12.69 -10.49 -5.63
CA LYS A 126 -13.38 -10.24 -4.36
C LYS A 126 -14.67 -9.42 -4.55
N LEU A 127 -14.64 -8.40 -5.39
CA LEU A 127 -15.84 -7.60 -5.71
C LEU A 127 -16.90 -8.43 -6.45
N THR A 128 -16.51 -9.30 -7.38
CA THR A 128 -17.43 -10.22 -8.06
C THR A 128 -18.05 -11.23 -7.09
N GLU A 129 -17.28 -11.79 -6.15
CA GLU A 129 -17.78 -12.70 -5.11
C GLU A 129 -18.83 -12.01 -4.23
N ARG A 130 -18.65 -10.71 -3.96
CA ARG A 130 -19.59 -9.84 -3.25
C ARG A 130 -20.76 -9.35 -4.12
N GLN A 131 -20.83 -9.73 -5.40
CA GLN A 131 -21.86 -9.28 -6.35
C GLN A 131 -21.94 -7.76 -6.52
N VAL A 132 -20.83 -7.06 -6.32
CA VAL A 132 -20.75 -5.60 -6.50
C VAL A 132 -20.83 -5.26 -7.98
N ASN A 133 -21.72 -4.34 -8.35
CA ASN A 133 -21.75 -3.80 -9.71
C ASN A 133 -20.52 -2.92 -9.96
N MET A 134 -19.57 -3.42 -10.75
CA MET A 134 -18.32 -2.72 -11.07
C MET A 134 -18.45 -1.68 -12.19
N THR A 135 -19.56 -1.66 -12.94
CA THR A 135 -19.75 -0.76 -14.08
C THR A 135 -19.48 0.72 -13.76
N PRO A 136 -19.94 1.28 -12.63
CA PRO A 136 -19.66 2.68 -12.27
C PRO A 136 -18.18 2.96 -12.02
N TYR A 137 -17.42 1.95 -11.59
CA TYR A 137 -16.03 2.09 -11.15
C TYR A 137 -15.00 1.70 -12.21
N GLU A 138 -15.43 1.26 -13.39
CA GLU A 138 -14.53 0.74 -14.42
C GLU A 138 -13.43 1.75 -14.82
N HIS A 139 -13.75 3.04 -14.76
CA HIS A 139 -12.82 4.14 -14.99
C HIS A 139 -11.64 4.18 -14.00
N LEU A 140 -11.80 3.63 -12.79
CA LEU A 140 -10.77 3.58 -11.73
C LEU A 140 -9.75 2.46 -11.92
N PHE A 141 -9.99 1.53 -12.85
CA PHE A 141 -9.09 0.42 -13.13
C PHE A 141 -8.02 0.73 -14.19
N ASN A 142 -8.08 1.92 -14.82
CA ASN A 142 -7.19 2.31 -15.91
C ASN A 142 -5.83 2.84 -15.47
#